data_AF-A0A8H6QFJ2-F1
#
_entry.id   AF-A0A8H6QFJ2-F1
#
_cell.length_a   1.000
_cell.length_b   1.000
_cell.length_c   1.000
_cell.angle_alpha   90.00
_cell.angle_beta   90.00
_cell.angle_gamma   90.00
#
_symmetry.space_group_name_H-M   'P 1'
#
loop_
_entity.id
_entity.type
_entity.pdbx_description
1 polymer ?
#
loop_
_entity_poly.entity_id
_entity_poly.type
_entity_poly.pdbx_seq_one_letter_code
_entity_poly.pdbx_strand_id
1 'polypeptide(L)'
;MDLSLLVSLLLSFTLAKARIITDLSDGFCRNWVFGVNIINDTLYLINLDGGLLPGDGDNSNNYLVHLDLTQSFSVNNGSAYHLSLIDPNVPQLKGQALWSNAANTTLYSYGGHGLGNTSLDEGIWTYDIGKEKWAVQKTSIKPVRLFSGGSFPVSPRLLGR
;
A
#
# COMPACT_ATOMS: atom_id res chain seq x y z
N MET A 1 -34.84 38.28 -13.40
CA MET A 1 -33.96 37.16 -13.00
C MET A 1 -34.41 36.73 -11.62
N ASP A 2 -34.94 35.52 -11.55
CA ASP A 2 -35.82 35.04 -10.48
C ASP A 2 -35.00 34.47 -9.31
N LEU A 3 -35.26 34.96 -8.09
CA LEU A 3 -34.54 34.57 -6.86
C LEU A 3 -34.83 33.12 -6.45
N SER A 4 -35.85 32.50 -7.06
CA SER A 4 -36.26 31.11 -6.86
C SER A 4 -35.27 30.07 -7.41
N LEU A 5 -34.39 30.44 -8.34
CA LEU A 5 -33.35 29.53 -8.88
C LEU A 5 -32.12 29.36 -7.98
N LEU A 6 -31.88 30.31 -7.05
CA LEU A 6 -30.72 30.24 -6.15
C LEU A 6 -30.96 29.32 -4.94
N VAL A 7 -32.21 29.11 -4.55
CA VAL A 7 -32.56 28.26 -3.39
C VAL A 7 -32.51 26.76 -3.75
N SER A 8 -32.70 26.41 -5.02
CA SER A 8 -32.68 25.02 -5.49
C SER A 8 -31.27 24.46 -5.69
N LEU A 9 -30.23 25.32 -5.78
CA LEU A 9 -28.84 24.89 -5.96
C LEU A 9 -28.12 24.59 -4.63
N LEU A 10 -28.73 24.90 -3.49
CA LEU A 10 -28.13 24.76 -2.15
C LEU A 10 -28.41 23.41 -1.44
N LEU A 11 -29.10 22.47 -2.09
CA LEU A 11 -29.61 21.24 -1.45
C LEU A 11 -29.01 19.92 -1.95
N SER A 12 -27.88 19.95 -2.66
CA SER A 12 -27.21 18.71 -3.13
C SER A 12 -25.75 18.62 -2.68
N PHE A 13 -25.46 19.00 -1.44
CA PHE A 13 -24.31 18.43 -0.75
C PHE A 13 -24.75 17.10 -0.16
N THR A 14 -24.82 16.06 -0.99
CA THR A 14 -24.81 14.68 -0.49
C THR A 14 -23.47 14.47 0.19
N LEU A 15 -23.44 14.69 1.50
CA LEU A 15 -22.34 14.26 2.35
C LEU A 15 -22.24 12.75 2.17
N ALA A 16 -21.29 12.31 1.34
CA ALA A 16 -20.98 10.91 1.17
C ALA A 16 -20.60 10.39 2.55
N LYS A 17 -21.53 9.68 3.20
CA LYS A 17 -21.29 9.05 4.49
C LYS A 17 -20.15 8.08 4.24
N ALA A 18 -18.97 8.39 4.76
CA ALA A 18 -17.85 7.46 4.77
C ALA A 18 -18.39 6.14 5.33
N ARG A 19 -18.45 5.11 4.49
CA ARG A 19 -18.86 3.79 4.95
C ARG A 19 -17.77 3.36 5.91
N ILE A 20 -18.09 3.36 7.20
CA ILE A 20 -17.23 2.79 8.23
C ILE A 20 -17.04 1.33 7.81
N ILE A 21 -15.80 0.91 7.60
CA ILE A 21 -15.48 -0.49 7.36
C ILE A 21 -15.73 -1.18 8.69
N THR A 22 -16.91 -1.78 8.84
CA THR A 22 -17.34 -2.37 10.11
C THR A 22 -16.70 -3.73 10.35
N ASP A 23 -16.14 -4.35 9.31
CA ASP A 23 -15.59 -5.69 9.36
C ASP A 23 -14.50 -5.87 8.29
N LEU A 24 -13.34 -6.40 8.71
CA LEU A 24 -12.22 -6.80 7.84
C LEU A 24 -11.99 -8.31 7.87
N SER A 25 -12.88 -9.10 8.50
CA SER A 25 -12.70 -10.54 8.67
C SER A 25 -12.72 -11.31 7.34
N ASP A 26 -13.49 -10.85 6.34
CA ASP A 26 -13.46 -11.33 4.94
C ASP A 26 -12.43 -10.58 4.06
N GLY A 27 -11.80 -9.55 4.63
CA GLY A 27 -10.47 -9.04 4.31
C GLY A 27 -10.14 -8.64 2.88
N PHE A 28 -8.87 -8.88 2.54
CA PHE A 28 -8.19 -8.51 1.29
C PHE A 28 -8.07 -9.75 0.39
N CYS A 29 -8.19 -9.60 -0.94
CA CYS A 29 -8.25 -10.73 -1.88
C CYS A 29 -6.96 -11.56 -1.93
N ARG A 30 -5.79 -10.97 -1.67
CA ARG A 30 -4.48 -11.65 -1.69
C ARG A 30 -3.56 -11.11 -0.59
N ASN A 31 -3.44 -11.87 0.50
CA ASN A 31 -2.70 -11.53 1.72
C ASN A 31 -1.61 -12.56 2.11
N TRP A 32 -1.22 -13.45 1.20
CA TRP A 32 -0.27 -14.54 1.52
C TRP A 32 1.14 -14.06 1.91
N VAL A 33 1.61 -12.94 1.35
CA VAL A 33 2.88 -12.29 1.75
C VAL A 33 2.81 -10.78 1.47
N PHE A 34 2.92 -9.94 2.51
CA PHE A 34 2.89 -8.48 2.43
C PHE A 34 4.03 -7.87 3.25
N GLY A 35 4.40 -6.63 2.93
CA GLY A 35 5.41 -5.89 3.70
C GLY A 35 4.82 -5.40 5.02
N VAL A 36 5.55 -5.58 6.11
CA VAL A 36 5.13 -5.18 7.47
C VAL A 36 6.26 -4.44 8.18
N ASN A 37 5.91 -3.38 8.91
CA ASN A 37 6.82 -2.68 9.81
C ASN A 37 6.04 -2.00 10.95
N ILE A 38 6.68 -1.74 12.07
CA ILE A 38 6.09 -0.98 13.19
C ILE A 38 6.94 0.28 13.42
N ILE A 39 6.29 1.44 13.51
CA ILE A 39 6.93 2.74 13.77
C ILE A 39 6.10 3.50 14.78
N ASN A 40 6.70 3.96 15.88
CA ASN A 40 6.03 4.77 16.91
C ASN A 40 4.66 4.19 17.32
N ASP A 41 4.64 2.90 17.68
CA ASP A 41 3.43 2.14 18.04
C ASP A 41 2.34 2.10 16.94
N THR A 42 2.69 2.40 15.69
CA THR A 42 1.81 2.20 14.53
C THR A 42 2.29 1.01 13.71
N LEU A 43 1.43 0.01 13.52
CA LEU A 43 1.65 -1.08 12.57
C LEU A 43 1.35 -0.58 11.15
N TYR A 44 2.27 -0.80 10.23
CA TYR A 44 2.11 -0.54 8.80
C TYR A 44 2.15 -1.84 8.02
N LEU A 45 1.18 -2.03 7.13
CA LEU A 45 1.06 -3.16 6.21
C LEU A 45 0.94 -2.61 4.79
N ILE A 46 1.74 -3.08 3.85
CA ILE A 46 1.69 -2.61 2.45
C ILE A 46 1.37 -3.73 1.48
N ASN A 47 0.77 -3.34 0.37
CA ASN A 47 0.37 -4.22 -0.71
C ASN A 47 -0.67 -5.26 -0.29
N LEU A 48 -1.71 -4.79 0.39
CA LEU A 48 -2.90 -5.55 0.69
C LEU A 48 -3.91 -5.35 -0.45
N ASP A 49 -4.25 -6.43 -1.15
CA ASP A 49 -5.03 -6.32 -2.38
C ASP A 49 -6.52 -6.21 -2.08
N GLY A 50 -7.16 -5.25 -2.74
CA GLY A 50 -8.58 -4.97 -2.63
C GLY A 50 -9.49 -6.06 -3.16
N GLY A 51 -10.73 -5.68 -3.48
CA GLY A 51 -11.74 -6.50 -4.11
C GLY A 51 -12.72 -7.16 -3.13
N LEU A 52 -12.24 -7.54 -1.94
CA LEU A 52 -13.08 -8.13 -0.89
C LEU A 52 -13.53 -7.12 0.17
N LEU A 53 -12.98 -5.90 0.16
CA LEU A 53 -13.44 -4.82 1.03
C LEU A 53 -14.87 -4.39 0.64
N PRO A 54 -15.75 -4.11 1.62
CA PRO A 54 -17.11 -3.65 1.33
C PRO A 54 -17.16 -2.39 0.47
N GLY A 55 -17.59 -2.52 -0.79
CA GLY A 55 -17.73 -1.41 -1.73
C GLY A 55 -16.49 -1.12 -2.58
N ASP A 56 -15.41 -1.89 -2.44
CA ASP A 56 -14.25 -1.85 -3.31
C ASP A 56 -14.53 -2.61 -4.62
N GLY A 57 -14.70 -3.94 -4.53
CA GLY A 57 -15.05 -4.78 -5.68
C GLY A 57 -13.96 -4.92 -6.75
N ASP A 58 -12.83 -4.23 -6.61
CA ASP A 58 -11.72 -4.24 -7.56
C ASP A 58 -10.44 -4.83 -6.92
N ASN A 59 -10.05 -6.02 -7.37
CA ASN A 59 -8.84 -6.69 -6.87
C ASN A 59 -7.52 -6.09 -7.41
N SER A 60 -7.60 -5.08 -8.29
CA SER A 60 -6.47 -4.26 -8.69
C SER A 60 -6.21 -3.10 -7.75
N ASN A 61 -7.12 -2.80 -6.81
CA ASN A 61 -6.82 -1.85 -5.74
C ASN A 61 -5.77 -2.42 -4.79
N ASN A 62 -4.90 -1.55 -4.31
CA ASN A 62 -3.74 -1.93 -3.52
C ASN A 62 -3.60 -0.97 -2.34
N TYR A 63 -3.60 -1.51 -1.13
CA TYR A 63 -3.73 -0.70 0.08
C TYR A 63 -2.43 -0.67 0.90
N LEU A 64 -2.14 0.53 1.41
CA LEU A 64 -1.36 0.74 2.61
C LEU A 64 -2.36 0.79 3.77
N VAL A 65 -2.09 -0.01 4.79
CA VAL A 65 -2.91 -0.07 5.99
C VAL A 65 -2.05 0.32 7.17
N HIS A 66 -2.56 1.19 8.03
CA HIS A 66 -1.94 1.45 9.31
C HIS A 66 -2.91 1.39 10.47
N LEU A 67 -2.39 0.94 11.62
CA LEU A 67 -3.16 0.64 12.83
C LEU A 67 -2.38 1.14 14.04
N ASP A 68 -3.04 1.97 14.86
CA ASP A 68 -2.53 2.42 16.15
C ASP A 68 -2.55 1.26 17.17
N LEU A 69 -1.37 0.87 17.66
CA LEU A 69 -1.19 -0.22 18.62
C LEU A 69 -1.27 0.27 20.08
N THR A 70 -1.39 1.57 20.33
CA THR A 70 -1.55 2.12 21.69
C THR A 70 -2.96 1.89 22.24
N GLN A 71 -3.90 1.48 21.37
CA GLN A 71 -5.28 1.21 21.70
C GLN A 71 -5.61 -0.26 21.45
N SER A 72 -6.56 -0.79 22.24
CA SER A 72 -7.11 -2.13 21.98
C SER A 72 -7.83 -2.15 20.62
N PHE A 73 -7.51 -3.12 19.78
CA PHE A 73 -8.16 -3.31 18.48
C PHE A 73 -8.70 -4.73 18.33
N SER A 74 -9.65 -4.89 17.39
CA SER A 74 -10.17 -6.20 16.97
C SER A 74 -9.90 -6.36 15.48
N VAL A 75 -9.40 -7.53 15.08
CA VAL A 75 -9.22 -7.88 13.66
C VAL A 75 -10.54 -7.98 12.91
N ASN A 76 -11.65 -8.19 13.62
CA ASN A 76 -13.00 -8.24 13.05
C ASN A 76 -13.67 -6.85 13.01
N ASN A 77 -12.96 -5.78 13.36
CA ASN A 77 -13.48 -4.42 13.28
C ASN A 77 -12.53 -3.56 12.43
N GLY A 78 -12.97 -3.27 11.21
CA GLY A 78 -12.21 -2.44 10.27
C GLY A 78 -12.10 -0.97 10.66
N SER A 79 -12.89 -0.48 11.63
CA SER A 79 -12.92 0.94 11.99
C SER A 79 -11.64 1.43 12.64
N ALA A 80 -10.82 0.53 13.20
CA ALA A 80 -9.53 0.83 13.80
C ALA A 80 -8.41 0.94 12.75
N TYR A 81 -8.65 0.45 11.53
CA TYR A 81 -7.66 0.42 10.47
C TYR A 81 -7.83 1.63 9.57
N HIS A 82 -6.73 2.32 9.32
CA HIS A 82 -6.68 3.36 8.32
C HIS A 82 -6.19 2.75 7.01
N LEU A 83 -7.03 2.82 5.98
CA LEU A 83 -6.73 2.30 4.65
C LEU A 83 -6.49 3.47 3.69
N SER A 84 -5.36 3.45 2.99
CA SER A 84 -5.07 4.37 1.90
C SER A 84 -4.70 3.60 0.64
N LEU A 85 -5.23 4.05 -0.50
CA LEU A 85 -4.82 3.51 -1.79
C LEU A 85 -3.36 3.89 -2.06
N ILE A 86 -2.56 2.91 -2.42
CA ILE A 86 -1.21 3.11 -2.90
C ILE A 86 -1.27 3.68 -4.32
N ASP A 87 -0.40 4.65 -4.62
CA ASP A 87 -0.27 5.25 -5.94
C ASP A 87 -0.09 4.16 -7.02
N PRO A 88 -0.86 4.16 -8.13
CA PRO A 88 -0.77 3.14 -9.18
C PRO A 88 0.62 3.02 -9.83
N ASN A 89 1.48 4.02 -9.72
CA ASN A 89 2.86 3.96 -10.20
C ASN A 89 3.76 3.12 -9.29
N VAL A 90 3.37 2.90 -8.04
CA VAL A 90 4.07 1.99 -7.13
C VAL A 90 3.69 0.56 -7.53
N PRO A 91 4.67 -0.32 -7.79
CA PRO A 91 4.37 -1.67 -8.20
C PRO A 91 3.65 -2.45 -7.09
N GLN A 92 2.66 -3.23 -7.49
CA GLN A 92 2.00 -4.19 -6.61
C GLN A 92 2.92 -5.40 -6.43
N LEU A 93 3.52 -5.50 -5.25
CA LEU A 93 4.54 -6.49 -4.92
C LEU A 93 4.11 -7.36 -3.74
N LYS A 94 4.58 -8.59 -3.73
CA LYS A 94 4.45 -9.55 -2.64
C LYS A 94 5.84 -10.00 -2.16
N GLY A 95 6.01 -10.16 -0.84
CA GLY A 95 7.29 -10.58 -0.25
C GLY A 95 8.43 -9.55 -0.34
N GLN A 96 8.08 -8.28 -0.49
CA GLN A 96 8.98 -7.14 -0.38
C GLN A 96 9.40 -6.92 1.08
N ALA A 97 10.62 -6.41 1.27
CA ALA A 97 11.05 -5.89 2.56
C ALA A 97 10.41 -4.52 2.78
N LEU A 98 9.99 -4.26 4.02
CA LEU A 98 9.54 -2.95 4.49
C LEU A 98 10.33 -2.57 5.73
N TRP A 99 10.93 -1.38 5.76
CA TRP A 99 11.67 -0.89 6.93
C TRP A 99 11.58 0.64 7.04
N SER A 100 11.94 1.20 8.19
CA SER A 100 11.93 2.64 8.44
C SER A 100 13.32 3.25 8.44
N ASN A 101 13.42 4.56 8.20
CA ASN A 101 14.61 5.30 8.60
C ASN A 101 14.69 5.45 10.12
N ALA A 102 15.87 5.81 10.62
CA ALA A 102 16.11 6.07 12.04
C ALA A 102 15.28 7.21 12.63
N ALA A 103 14.82 8.16 11.79
CA ALA A 103 13.99 9.27 12.23
C ALA A 103 12.49 8.90 12.30
N ASN A 104 12.10 7.68 11.91
CA ASN A 104 10.71 7.22 11.94
C ASN A 104 9.74 8.09 11.09
N THR A 105 10.25 8.71 10.03
CA THR A 105 9.47 9.59 9.13
C THR A 105 9.18 8.96 7.77
N THR A 106 9.93 7.92 7.41
CA THR A 106 9.94 7.38 6.05
C THR A 106 10.01 5.85 6.10
N LEU A 107 9.09 5.22 5.38
CA LEU A 107 9.12 3.79 5.08
C LEU A 107 9.84 3.56 3.75
N TYR A 108 10.61 2.49 3.67
CA TYR A 108 11.29 2.03 2.46
C TYR A 108 10.76 0.64 2.10
N SER A 109 10.44 0.44 0.83
CA SER A 109 9.93 -0.80 0.25
C SER A 109 10.83 -1.23 -0.90
N TYR A 110 11.32 -2.46 -0.86
CA TYR A 110 12.22 -2.99 -1.88
C TYR A 110 12.17 -4.51 -2.01
N GLY A 111 12.54 -5.02 -3.20
CA GLY A 111 12.48 -6.45 -3.49
C GLY A 111 11.05 -6.97 -3.59
N GLY A 112 10.85 -8.27 -3.44
CA GLY A 112 9.55 -8.93 -3.67
C GLY A 112 9.30 -9.32 -5.13
N HIS A 113 8.17 -9.95 -5.40
CA HIS A 113 7.74 -10.39 -6.73
C HIS A 113 6.44 -9.70 -7.12
N GLY A 114 6.25 -9.40 -8.41
CA GLY A 114 4.98 -8.85 -8.88
C GLY A 114 3.94 -9.94 -9.12
N LEU A 115 2.70 -9.52 -9.35
CA LEU A 115 1.57 -10.41 -9.64
C LEU A 115 1.59 -11.02 -11.06
N GLY A 116 2.55 -10.61 -11.91
CA GLY A 116 2.67 -10.99 -13.32
C GLY A 116 4.11 -10.81 -13.83
N ASN A 117 4.30 -10.95 -15.16
CA ASN A 117 5.60 -10.68 -15.81
C ASN A 117 6.09 -9.29 -15.41
N THR A 118 7.22 -9.24 -14.69
CA THR A 118 7.60 -8.04 -13.97
C THR A 118 8.70 -7.26 -14.66
N SER A 119 8.57 -5.93 -14.58
CA SER A 119 9.52 -4.95 -15.10
C SER A 119 10.79 -4.89 -14.25
N LEU A 120 11.83 -4.22 -14.79
CA LEU A 120 13.04 -3.87 -14.06
C LEU A 120 12.70 -3.13 -12.76
N ASP A 121 13.45 -3.41 -11.69
CA ASP A 121 13.34 -2.62 -10.47
C ASP A 121 13.99 -1.24 -10.70
N GLU A 122 13.19 -0.18 -10.60
CA GLU A 122 13.63 1.19 -10.91
C GLU A 122 14.26 1.91 -9.71
N GLY A 123 14.19 1.31 -8.52
CA GLY A 123 14.79 1.84 -7.30
C GLY A 123 14.10 1.36 -6.03
N ILE A 124 14.43 2.00 -4.92
CA ILE A 124 13.76 1.74 -3.64
C ILE A 124 12.55 2.68 -3.56
N TRP A 125 11.38 2.13 -3.27
CA TRP A 125 10.18 2.92 -3.04
C TRP A 125 10.18 3.49 -1.64
N THR A 126 9.90 4.76 -1.49
CA THR A 126 9.83 5.46 -0.21
C THR A 126 8.44 6.00 0.01
N TYR A 127 7.93 5.87 1.23
CA TYR A 127 6.69 6.51 1.67
C TYR A 127 7.01 7.48 2.80
N ASP A 128 6.77 8.77 2.54
CA ASP A 128 6.85 9.84 3.55
C ASP A 128 5.55 9.81 4.37
N ILE A 129 5.67 9.50 5.66
CA ILE A 129 4.53 9.31 6.56
C ILE A 129 3.80 10.63 6.79
N GLY A 130 4.54 11.74 6.98
CA GLY A 130 3.94 13.03 7.28
C GLY A 130 3.25 13.69 6.09
N LYS A 131 3.70 13.37 4.87
CA LYS A 131 3.08 13.86 3.63
C LYS A 131 2.12 12.87 2.98
N GLU A 132 2.09 11.64 3.49
CA GLU A 132 1.36 10.50 2.92
C GLU A 132 1.65 10.27 1.43
N LYS A 133 2.93 10.34 1.03
CA LYS A 133 3.32 10.31 -0.38
C LYS A 133 4.39 9.27 -0.68
N TRP A 134 4.16 8.55 -1.78
CA TRP A 134 5.13 7.65 -2.39
C TRP A 134 6.08 8.38 -3.32
N ALA A 135 7.33 7.93 -3.37
CA ALA A 135 8.34 8.37 -4.33
C ALA A 135 9.32 7.24 -4.61
N VAL A 136 10.00 7.30 -5.76
CA VAL A 136 11.09 6.38 -6.09
C VAL A 136 12.44 7.02 -5.76
N GLN A 137 13.24 6.34 -4.94
CA GLN A 137 14.64 6.65 -4.75
C GLN A 137 15.46 5.77 -5.71
N LYS A 138 15.91 6.38 -6.82
CA LYS A 138 16.74 5.69 -7.81
C LYS A 138 18.03 5.19 -7.18
N THR A 139 18.40 3.95 -7.48
CA THR A 139 19.67 3.37 -7.05
C THR A 139 20.52 2.95 -8.26
N SER A 140 21.83 2.78 -8.05
CA SER A 140 22.74 2.24 -9.07
C SER A 140 22.57 0.72 -9.26
N ILE A 141 21.92 0.03 -8.31
CA ILE A 141 21.65 -1.40 -8.36
C ILE A 141 20.23 -1.60 -8.90
N LYS A 142 20.12 -2.30 -10.04
CA LYS A 142 18.83 -2.61 -10.67
C LYS A 142 18.66 -4.12 -10.76
N PRO A 143 18.23 -4.80 -9.68
CA PRO A 143 17.97 -6.23 -9.76
C PRO A 143 16.82 -6.46 -10.75
N VAL A 144 16.92 -7.57 -11.49
CA VAL A 144 15.79 -8.06 -12.28
C VAL A 144 14.85 -8.74 -11.31
N ARG A 145 13.59 -8.30 -11.30
CA ARG A 145 12.56 -8.92 -10.47
C ARG A 145 12.15 -10.25 -11.09
N LEU A 146 12.24 -11.31 -10.31
CA LEU A 146 11.87 -12.64 -10.77
C LEU A 146 10.37 -12.86 -10.53
N PHE A 147 9.72 -13.51 -11.51
CA PHE A 147 8.31 -13.89 -11.42
C PHE A 147 8.08 -15.10 -10.51
N SER A 148 9.10 -15.95 -10.34
CA SER A 148 9.09 -17.10 -9.43
C SER A 148 10.49 -17.33 -8.86
N GLY A 149 10.58 -18.04 -7.72
CA GLY A 149 11.86 -18.45 -7.14
C GLY A 149 12.59 -19.42 -8.07
N GLY A 150 13.42 -18.89 -8.96
CA GLY A 150 14.28 -19.67 -9.85
C GLY A 150 15.67 -19.80 -9.26
N SER A 151 16.15 -21.04 -9.11
CA SER A 151 17.58 -21.29 -8.96
C SER A 151 18.25 -21.09 -10.32
N PHE A 152 19.08 -20.06 -10.47
CA PHE A 152 19.92 -19.94 -11.66
C PHE A 152 21.22 -20.74 -11.46
N PRO A 153 21.60 -21.63 -12.38
CA PRO A 153 22.91 -22.28 -12.35
C PRO A 153 24.06 -21.32 -12.74
N VAL A 154 23.75 -20.07 -13.11
CA VAL A 154 24.74 -19.09 -13.57
C VAL A 154 24.68 -17.86 -12.66
N SER A 155 25.63 -17.77 -11.73
CA SER A 155 25.84 -16.57 -10.93
C SER A 155 26.29 -15.41 -11.81
N PRO A 156 25.81 -14.17 -11.57
CA PRO A 156 26.37 -12.99 -12.22
C PRO A 156 27.88 -12.93 -11.94
N ARG A 157 28.69 -12.83 -13.00
CA ARG A 157 30.13 -12.59 -12.86
C ARG A 157 30.30 -11.19 -12.29
N LEU A 158 30.58 -11.09 -11.00
CA LEU A 158 31.08 -9.85 -10.42
C LEU A 158 32.43 -9.58 -11.11
N LEU A 159 32.47 -8.58 -11.98
CA LEU A 159 33.73 -8.07 -12.51
C LEU A 159 34.43 -7.40 -11.32
N GLY A 160 35.43 -8.11 -10.79
CA GLY A 160 36.31 -7.60 -9.74
C GLY A 160 36.97 -6.31 -10.19
N ARG A 161 37.12 -5.38 -9.24
CA ARG A 161 37.98 -4.22 -9.38
C ARG A 161 39.44 -4.63 -9.39
#